data_AF-A0A0U4G1V7-F1
#
_entry.id   AF-A0A0U4G1V7-F1
#
_cell.length_a   1.000
_cell.length_b   1.000
_cell.length_c   1.000
_cell.angle_alpha   90.00
_cell.angle_beta   90.00
_cell.angle_gamma   90.00
#
_symmetry.space_group_name_H-M   'P 1'
#
loop_
_entity.id
_entity.type
_entity.pdbx_description
1 polymer ?
#
loop_
_entity_poly.entity_id
_entity_poly.type
_entity_poly.pdbx_seq_one_letter_code
_entity_poly.pdbx_strand_id
1 'polypeptide(L)' 'MKIFSAILKLLVLFSMLISTAYGTPIAVECKTDRDCRMCGPRSSCNGQYCQPCTR' A
#
# COMPACT_ATOMS: atom_id res chain seq x y z
N MET A 1 32.19 4.27 -2.34
CA MET A 1 30.77 4.37 -2.76
C MET A 1 29.93 3.09 -2.53
N LYS A 2 30.49 2.01 -1.98
CA LYS A 2 29.79 0.72 -1.79
C LYS A 2 28.81 0.71 -0.60
N ILE A 3 29.18 1.41 0.48
CA ILE A 3 28.37 1.56 1.71
C ILE A 3 27.07 2.32 1.44
N PHE A 4 27.13 3.39 0.65
CA PHE A 4 25.94 4.19 0.32
C PHE A 4 24.89 3.36 -0.45
N SER A 5 25.34 2.49 -1.37
CA SER A 5 24.45 1.58 -2.09
C SER A 5 23.81 0.54 -1.16
N ALA A 6 24.54 0.03 -0.16
CA ALA A 6 24.00 -0.91 0.82
C ALA A 6 22.93 -0.28 1.70
N ILE A 7 23.15 0.96 2.16
CA ILE A 7 22.17 1.73 2.96
C ILE A 7 20.91 2.00 2.14
N LEU A 8 21.06 2.39 0.87
CA LEU A 8 19.92 2.64 -0.01
C LEU A 8 19.07 1.37 -0.22
N LYS A 9 19.71 0.22 -0.44
CA LYS A 9 19.01 -1.07 -0.57
C LYS A 9 18.27 -1.45 0.70
N LEU A 10 18.89 -1.25 1.86
CA LEU A 10 18.28 -1.53 3.16
C LEU A 10 17.02 -0.68 3.37
N LEU A 11 17.09 0.62 3.08
CA LEU A 11 15.95 1.53 3.20
C LEU A 11 14.78 1.10 2.30
N VAL A 12 15.04 0.77 1.03
CA VAL A 12 13.99 0.30 0.10
C VAL A 12 13.34 -1.00 0.61
N LEU A 13 14.14 -1.95 1.10
CA LEU A 13 13.63 -3.19 1.69
C LEU A 13 12.72 -2.91 2.90
N PHE A 14 13.15 -2.03 3.80
CA PHE A 14 12.33 -1.63 4.95
C PHE A 14 11.04 -0.93 4.54
N SER A 15 11.08 -0.02 3.56
CA SER A 15 9.87 0.66 3.06
C SER A 15 8.87 -0.32 2.42
N MET A 16 9.36 -1.32 1.71
CA MET A 16 8.51 -2.38 1.13
C MET A 16 7.91 -3.26 2.23
N LEU A 17 8.70 -3.65 3.24
CA LEU A 17 8.23 -4.41 4.40
C LEU A 17 7.15 -3.65 5.18
N ILE A 18 7.34 -2.35 5.42
CA ILE A 18 6.35 -1.49 6.09
C ILE A 18 5.09 -1.38 5.22
N SER A 19 5.23 -1.20 3.91
CA SER A 19 4.07 -1.16 3.01
C SER A 19 3.31 -2.49 2.95
N THR A 20 4.02 -3.61 3.14
CA THR A 20 3.39 -4.95 3.17
C THR A 20 2.71 -5.21 4.50
N ALA A 21 3.30 -4.78 5.62
CA ALA A 21 2.79 -5.02 6.96
C ALA A 21 1.66 -4.05 7.39
N TYR A 22 1.73 -2.79 6.95
CA TYR A 22 0.77 -1.74 7.32
C TYR A 22 -0.20 -1.40 6.17
N GLY A 23 -0.09 -2.10 5.05
CA GLY A 23 -0.77 -1.75 3.80
C GLY A 23 -0.10 -0.58 3.09
N THR A 24 -0.34 -0.47 1.79
CA THR A 24 0.07 0.70 1.02
C THR A 24 -0.82 1.88 1.40
N PRO A 25 -0.28 3.07 1.71
CA PRO A 25 -1.06 4.30 1.87
C PRO A 25 -1.56 4.83 0.50
N ILE A 26 -1.66 3.97 -0.51
CA ILE A 26 -2.21 4.30 -1.81
C ILE A 26 -3.72 4.32 -1.60
N ALA A 27 -4.24 5.53 -1.36
CA ALA A 27 -5.65 5.78 -1.32
C ALA A 27 -6.20 5.51 -2.73
N VAL A 28 -6.80 4.33 -2.92
CA VAL A 28 -7.47 3.98 -4.17
C VAL A 28 -8.77 4.75 -4.20
N GLU A 29 -8.84 5.74 -5.09
CA GLU A 29 -10.06 6.50 -5.28
C GLU A 29 -11.17 5.57 -5.79
N CYS A 30 -12.35 5.68 -5.22
CA CYS A 30 -13.47 4.81 -5.52
C CYS A 30 -14.76 5.60 -5.62
N LYS A 31 -15.63 5.11 -6.51
CA LYS A 31 -17.00 5.58 -6.61
C LYS A 31 -17.98 4.52 -6.13
N THR A 32 -17.57 3.25 -6.20
CA THR A 32 -18.32 2.08 -5.76
C THR A 32 -17.38 1.03 -5.17
N ASP A 33 -17.89 0.11 -4.36
CA ASP A 33 -17.11 -1.02 -3.80
C ASP A 33 -16.43 -1.89 -4.87
N ARG A 34 -16.90 -1.84 -6.11
CA ARG A 34 -16.29 -2.59 -7.23
C ARG A 34 -14.91 -2.07 -7.60
N ASP A 35 -14.68 -0.77 -7.43
CA ASP A 35 -13.39 -0.12 -7.69
C ASP A 35 -12.34 -0.61 -6.68
N CYS A 36 -12.78 -1.02 -5.49
CA CYS A 36 -11.93 -1.49 -4.41
C CYS A 36 -11.49 -2.95 -4.52
N ARG A 37 -11.97 -3.75 -5.49
CA ARG A 37 -11.59 -5.18 -5.60
C ARG A 37 -10.08 -5.42 -5.65
N MET A 38 -9.32 -4.46 -6.16
CA MET A 38 -7.86 -4.49 -6.22
C MET A 38 -7.21 -4.57 -4.83
N CYS A 39 -7.89 -4.04 -3.82
CA CYS A 39 -7.47 -4.01 -2.44
C CYS A 39 -7.83 -5.27 -1.64
N GLY A 40 -8.65 -6.15 -2.21
CA GLY A 40 -9.02 -7.42 -1.61
C GLY A 40 -10.53 -7.56 -1.37
N PRO A 41 -10.97 -8.76 -0.93
CA PRO A 41 -12.39 -9.05 -0.74
C PRO A 41 -13.04 -8.31 0.44
N ARG A 42 -12.23 -7.66 1.29
CA ARG A 42 -12.69 -6.98 2.51
C ARG A 42 -12.62 -5.45 2.44
N SER A 43 -12.16 -4.92 1.31
CA SER A 43 -12.12 -3.47 1.07
C SER A 43 -13.48 -2.97 0.59
N SER A 44 -13.94 -1.87 1.16
CA SER A 44 -15.19 -1.20 0.80
C SER A 44 -14.90 0.25 0.41
N CYS A 45 -15.74 0.84 -0.43
CA CYS A 45 -15.61 2.25 -0.77
C CYS A 45 -16.18 3.10 0.36
N ASN A 46 -15.30 3.76 1.11
CA ASN A 46 -15.69 4.64 2.21
C ASN A 46 -15.44 6.10 1.82
N GLY A 47 -16.51 6.81 1.50
CA GLY A 47 -16.44 8.17 0.95
C GLY A 47 -15.93 8.17 -0.49
N GLN A 48 -14.70 8.63 -0.70
CA GLN A 48 -14.03 8.69 -2.01
C GLN A 48 -12.87 7.69 -2.13
N TYR A 49 -12.58 6.92 -1.08
CA TYR A 49 -11.42 6.04 -1.06
C TYR A 49 -11.76 4.66 -0.52
N CYS A 50 -11.07 3.65 -1.03
CA CYS A 50 -11.23 2.28 -0.59
C CYS A 50 -10.59 2.06 0.79
N GLN A 51 -11.37 1.53 1.74
CA GLN A 51 -10.91 1.16 3.07
C GLN A 51 -11.55 -0.16 3.56
N PRO A 52 -10.79 -1.04 4.23
CA PRO A 52 -9.33 -1.05 4.30
C PRO A 52 -8.72 -1.54 2.97
N CYS A 53 -7.74 -0.78 2.44
CA CYS A 53 -6.84 -1.23 1.37
C CYS A 53 -5.54 -1.80 1.93
N THR A 54 -5.67 -2.66 2.93
CA THR A 54 -4.57 -3.47 3.45
C THR A 54 -4.66 -4.83 2.76
N ARG A 55 -3.64 -5.17 1.98
CA ARG A 55 -3.53 -6.51 1.41
C ARG A 55 -3.31 -7.54 2.51
#